data_AF-A0A2R6EZM1-F1
#
_entry.id   AF-A0A2R6EZM1-F1
#
_cell.length_a   1.000
_cell.length_b   1.000
_cell.length_c   1.000
_cell.angle_alpha   90.00
_cell.angle_beta   90.00
_cell.angle_gamma   90.00
#
_symmetry.space_group_name_H-M   'P 1'
#
loop_
_entity.id
_entity.type
_entity.pdbx_description
1 polymer ?
#
loop_
_entity_poly.entity_id
_entity_poly.type
_entity_poly.pdbx_seq_one_letter_code
_entity_poly.pdbx_strand_id
1 'polypeptide(L)'
;MRRLIPFPVDGRTLARAGTVLAVGLATLVVAVVGAVAFVAEVNETWEWYFLMERAIALATPFALALVGLSVIACFCLVAVTTGE
;
A
#
# COMPACT_ATOMS: atom_id res chain seq x y z
N MET A 1 -31.69 20.85 15.86
CA MET A 1 -30.83 19.65 16.06
C MET A 1 -30.37 19.16 14.69
N ARG A 2 -29.13 19.48 14.31
CA ARG A 2 -28.52 19.17 13.00
C ARG A 2 -28.00 17.73 13.06
N ARG A 3 -28.62 16.78 12.35
CA ARG A 3 -28.09 15.42 12.21
C ARG A 3 -26.77 15.50 11.45
N LEU A 4 -25.65 15.43 12.16
CA LEU A 4 -24.33 15.24 11.57
C LEU A 4 -24.26 13.78 11.08
N ILE A 5 -24.39 13.63 9.75
CA ILE A 5 -23.93 12.52 8.89
C ILE A 5 -24.30 11.08 9.33
N PRO A 6 -25.21 10.42 8.60
CA PRO A 6 -25.22 8.97 8.49
C PRO A 6 -25.11 8.60 7.00
N PHE A 7 -23.91 8.62 6.42
CA PHE A 7 -23.72 7.88 5.17
C PHE A 7 -23.60 6.41 5.57
N PRO A 8 -24.55 5.52 5.21
CA PRO A 8 -24.32 4.09 5.37
C PRO A 8 -23.11 3.75 4.49
N VAL A 9 -21.98 3.40 5.11
CA VAL A 9 -20.80 2.95 4.35
C VAL A 9 -21.04 1.47 4.08
N ASP A 10 -21.46 1.16 2.86
CA ASP A 10 -21.70 -0.22 2.44
C ASP A 10 -20.40 -1.04 2.50
N GLY A 11 -20.51 -2.33 2.85
CA GLY A 11 -19.37 -3.24 2.93
C GLY A 11 -18.57 -3.29 1.63
N ARG A 12 -19.24 -3.16 0.47
CA ARG A 12 -18.61 -3.09 -0.86
C ARG A 12 -17.76 -1.82 -1.03
N THR A 13 -18.27 -0.67 -0.59
CA THR A 13 -17.57 0.62 -0.66
C THR A 13 -16.34 0.61 0.24
N LEU A 14 -16.47 0.04 1.45
CA LEU A 14 -15.36 -0.10 2.38
C LEU A 14 -14.28 -1.06 1.85
N ALA A 15 -14.67 -2.23 1.35
CA ALA A 15 -13.72 -3.20 0.79
C ALA A 15 -12.98 -2.63 -0.42
N ARG A 16 -13.69 -1.94 -1.33
CA ARG A 16 -13.08 -1.30 -2.51
C ARG A 16 -12.11 -0.18 -2.11
N ALA A 17 -12.51 0.68 -1.19
CA ALA A 17 -11.63 1.74 -0.68
C ALA A 17 -10.39 1.15 0.00
N GLY A 18 -10.56 0.10 0.81
CA GLY A 18 -9.47 -0.62 1.45
C GLY A 18 -8.48 -1.21 0.45
N THR A 19 -8.96 -1.89 -0.59
CA THR A 19 -8.10 -2.43 -1.66
C THR A 19 -7.32 -1.33 -2.38
N VAL A 20 -8.00 -0.26 -2.80
CA VAL A 20 -7.36 0.86 -3.52
C VAL A 20 -6.30 1.54 -2.66
N LEU A 21 -6.60 1.78 -1.38
CA LEU A 21 -5.64 2.39 -0.45
C LEU A 21 -4.44 1.49 -0.19
N ALA A 22 -4.66 0.19 0.05
CA ALA A 22 -3.57 -0.76 0.30
C ALA A 22 -2.63 -0.87 -0.90
N VAL A 23 -3.18 -1.00 -2.12
CA VAL A 23 -2.39 -1.05 -3.36
C VAL A 23 -1.69 0.28 -3.63
N GLY A 24 -2.39 1.41 -3.44
CA GLY A 24 -1.82 2.74 -3.64
C GLY A 24 -0.64 3.01 -2.71
N LEU A 25 -0.78 2.67 -1.42
CA LEU A 25 0.31 2.78 -0.44
C LEU A 25 1.46 1.83 -0.76
N ALA A 26 1.19 0.59 -1.16
CA ALA A 26 2.24 -0.36 -1.56
C ALA A 26 3.04 0.17 -2.75
N THR A 27 2.35 0.74 -3.75
CA THR A 27 2.97 1.35 -4.93
C THR A 27 3.82 2.55 -4.54
N LEU A 28 3.35 3.38 -3.61
CA LEU A 28 4.11 4.52 -3.10
C LEU A 28 5.38 4.08 -2.38
N VAL A 29 5.32 3.02 -1.56
CA VAL A 29 6.51 2.44 -0.92
C VAL A 29 7.52 2.00 -1.96
N VAL A 30 7.09 1.28 -3.00
CA VAL A 30 7.96 0.85 -4.11
C VAL A 30 8.55 2.05 -4.85
N ALA A 31 7.77 3.08 -5.13
CA ALA A 31 8.25 4.28 -5.81
C ALA A 31 9.33 5.02 -5.02
N VAL A 32 9.18 5.12 -3.70
CA VAL A 32 10.19 5.74 -2.82
C VAL A 32 11.50 4.94 -2.85
N VAL A 33 11.43 3.62 -2.71
CA VAL A 33 12.62 2.75 -2.80
C VAL A 33 13.27 2.84 -4.19
N GLY A 34 12.46 2.86 -5.25
CA GLY A 34 12.94 3.02 -6.62
C GLY A 34 13.66 4.35 -6.85
N ALA A 35 13.20 5.44 -6.25
CA ALA A 35 13.89 6.72 -6.29
C ALA A 35 15.25 6.66 -5.60
N VAL A 36 15.35 6.01 -4.44
CA VAL A 36 16.63 5.80 -3.74
C VAL A 36 17.58 4.94 -4.59
N ALA A 37 17.07 3.87 -5.20
CA ALA A 37 17.86 3.02 -6.09
C ALA A 37 18.38 3.78 -7.31
N PHE A 38 17.53 4.62 -7.93
CA PHE A 38 17.95 5.48 -9.04
C PHE A 38 19.05 6.47 -8.62
N VAL A 39 18.93 7.08 -7.44
CA VAL A 39 19.99 7.96 -6.90
C VAL A 39 21.28 7.19 -6.67
N ALA A 40 21.21 5.97 -6.14
CA ALA A 40 22.38 5.14 -5.93
C ALA A 40 23.09 4.78 -7.25
N GLU A 41 22.33 4.43 -8.27
CA GLU A 41 22.86 4.16 -9.61
C GLU A 41 23.51 5.41 -10.22
N VAL A 42 22.94 6.60 -10.05
CA VAL A 42 23.49 7.86 -10.60
C VAL A 42 24.81 8.26 -9.92
N ASN A 43 24.98 7.94 -8.63
CA ASN A 43 26.18 8.34 -7.89
C ASN A 43 27.28 7.27 -7.93
N GLU A 44 26.93 6.00 -8.15
CA GLU A 44 27.86 4.86 -8.28
C GLU A 44 28.81 4.65 -7.08
N THR A 45 28.47 5.14 -5.89
CA THR A 45 29.29 4.95 -4.69
C THR A 45 28.73 3.88 -3.76
N TRP A 46 29.64 3.17 -3.07
CA TRP A 46 29.28 2.17 -2.07
C TRP A 46 28.39 2.72 -0.95
N GLU A 47 28.57 3.98 -0.56
CA GLU A 47 27.75 4.63 0.46
C GLU A 47 26.27 4.68 0.04
N TRP A 48 25.99 5.04 -1.21
CA TRP A 48 24.62 5.07 -1.72
C TRP A 48 24.02 3.67 -1.88
N TYR A 49 24.82 2.67 -2.27
CA TYR A 49 24.35 1.29 -2.31
C TYR A 49 23.96 0.75 -0.92
N PHE A 50 24.73 1.07 0.13
CA PHE A 50 24.35 0.71 1.50
C PHE A 50 23.10 1.47 1.98
N LEU A 51 22.95 2.73 1.58
CA LEU A 51 21.73 3.49 1.87
C LEU A 51 20.52 2.86 1.19
N MET A 52 20.65 2.44 -0.07
CA MET A 52 19.63 1.69 -0.81
C MET A 52 19.28 0.38 -0.10
N GLU A 53 20.27 -0.42 0.32
CA GLU A 53 20.05 -1.67 1.05
C GLU A 53 19.25 -1.43 2.35
N ARG A 54 19.62 -0.40 3.13
CA ARG A 54 18.89 -0.03 4.35
C ARG A 54 17.47 0.44 4.05
N ALA A 55 17.28 1.20 2.96
CA ALA A 55 15.95 1.64 2.53
C ALA A 55 15.07 0.44 2.15
N ILE A 56 15.60 -0.54 1.41
CA ILE A 56 14.91 -1.78 1.07
C ILE A 56 14.57 -2.58 2.33
N ALA A 57 15.53 -2.77 3.24
CA ALA A 57 15.32 -3.51 4.48
C ALA A 57 14.22 -2.89 5.35
N LEU A 58 14.18 -1.55 5.43
CA LEU A 58 13.13 -0.82 6.16
C LEU A 58 11.76 -0.92 5.46
N ALA A 59 11.72 -0.78 4.13
CA ALA A 59 10.48 -0.73 3.35
C ALA A 59 9.80 -2.09 3.19
N THR A 60 10.58 -3.17 3.11
CA THR A 60 10.09 -4.54 2.86
C THR A 60 8.96 -5.00 3.79
N PRO A 61 9.06 -4.89 5.13
CA PRO A 61 7.96 -5.30 6.02
C PRO A 61 6.67 -4.52 5.77
N PHE A 62 6.75 -3.22 5.46
CA PHE A 62 5.57 -2.42 5.13
C PHE A 62 4.96 -2.82 3.79
N ALA A 63 5.79 -3.04 2.77
CA ALA A 63 5.33 -3.53 1.49
C ALA A 63 4.61 -4.88 1.63
N LEU A 64 5.18 -5.82 2.40
CA LEU A 64 4.56 -7.12 2.67
C LEU A 64 3.23 -6.98 3.42
N ALA A 65 3.17 -6.12 4.44
CA ALA A 65 1.94 -5.87 5.18
C ALA A 65 0.84 -5.28 4.28
N LEU A 66 1.18 -4.28 3.44
CA LEU A 66 0.24 -3.64 2.53
C LEU A 66 -0.24 -4.60 1.43
N VAL A 67 0.66 -5.42 0.89
CA VAL A 67 0.29 -6.48 -0.06
C VAL A 67 -0.64 -7.49 0.61
N GLY A 68 -0.31 -7.97 1.81
CA GLY A 68 -1.18 -8.86 2.58
C GLY A 68 -2.57 -8.26 2.84
N LEU A 69 -2.63 -7.00 3.24
CA LEU A 69 -3.90 -6.28 3.43
C LEU A 69 -4.68 -6.13 2.11
N SER A 70 -4.00 -5.87 0.99
CA SER A 70 -4.66 -5.77 -0.31
C SER A 70 -5.28 -7.10 -0.76
N VAL A 71 -4.61 -8.23 -0.48
CA VAL A 71 -5.12 -9.58 -0.73
C VAL A 71 -6.36 -9.84 0.13
N ILE A 72 -6.29 -9.57 1.44
CA ILE A 72 -7.43 -9.73 2.35
C ILE A 72 -8.62 -8.87 1.90
N ALA A 73 -8.39 -7.59 1.59
CA ALA A 73 -9.43 -6.68 1.12
C ALA A 73 -10.06 -7.16 -0.20
N CYS A 74 -9.27 -7.72 -1.11
CA CYS A 74 -9.76 -8.32 -2.34
C CYS A 74 -10.68 -9.52 -2.07
N PHE A 75 -10.30 -10.43 -1.17
CA PHE A 75 -11.16 -11.55 -0.76
C PHE A 75 -12.46 -11.06 -0.10
N CYS A 76 -12.39 -10.06 0.77
CA CYS A 76 -13.59 -9.45 1.36
C CYS A 76 -14.51 -8.86 0.28
N LEU A 77 -13.95 -8.20 -0.73
CA LEU A 77 -14.73 -7.64 -1.83
C LEU A 77 -15.44 -8.76 -2.61
N VAL A 78 -14.75 -9.84 -2.95
CA VAL A 78 -15.35 -11.01 -3.62
C VAL A 78 -16.48 -11.59 -2.78
N ALA A 79 -16.23 -11.85 -1.49
CA ALA A 79 -17.23 -12.43 -0.59
C ALA A 79 -18.50 -11.57 -0.47
N VAL A 80 -18.34 -10.25 -0.38
CA VAL A 80 -19.47 -9.30 -0.34
C VAL A 80 -20.22 -9.26 -1.67
N THR A 81 -19.53 -9.44 -2.80
CA THR A 81 -20.19 -9.47 -4.13
C THR A 81 -20.92 -10.77 -4.45
N THR A 82 -20.54 -11.90 -3.83
CA THR A 82 -21.17 -13.21 -4.06
C THR A 82 -22.26 -13.55 -3.04
N GLY A 83 -22.34 -12.81 -1.94
CA GLY A 83 -23.37 -12.98 -0.90
C GLY A 83 -24.68 -12.26 -1.19
N GLU A 84 -24.75 -11.49 -2.29
CA GLU A 84 -25.97 -10.90 -2.86
C GLU A 84 -26.53 -11.81 -3.96
#